data_AF-A0A4R6W4X1-F1
#
_entry.id   AF-A0A4R6W4X1-F1
#
_cell.length_a   1.000
_cell.length_b   1.000
_cell.length_c   1.000
_cell.angle_alpha   90.00
_cell.angle_beta   90.00
_cell.angle_gamma   90.00
#
_symmetry.space_group_name_H-M   'P 1'
#
loop_
_entity.id
_entity.type
_entity.pdbx_description
1 polymer ?
#
loop_
_entity_poly.entity_id
_entity_poly.type
_entity_poly.pdbx_seq_one_letter_code
_entity_poly.pdbx_strand_id
1 'polypeptide(L)'
;MSIQVILIIAAFVLVYGGIMYFTYAKKKKLKEALQNTDFKAELQKATTYRDNFLGGEYSYLQKQMGNLPIDAFNFANLDYSNKSAIKDGLKDSLRSAATLGTVRYQTVQTPKYLLLSGDDLHLLDTDTEGDISNHLVFDKERLTQATLEEIPQKGTMQAFAKQKGDNVKAYRITLPTDGQPIELVLFSALVFTYATTTASMFSMNTQKLIQENTIANDFLLKLGEKYPNMKVQVPYLD
;
A
#
# COMPACT_ATOMS: atom_id res chain seq x y z
N MET A 1 10.06 48.06 11.19
CA MET A 1 10.36 46.82 10.42
C MET A 1 11.13 47.24 9.18
N SER A 2 12.29 46.63 8.89
CA SER A 2 13.12 47.06 7.76
C SER A 2 12.54 46.60 6.42
N ILE A 3 12.85 47.34 5.34
CA ILE A 3 12.43 46.99 3.97
C ILE A 3 12.89 45.57 3.59
N GLN A 4 14.07 45.14 4.06
CA GLN A 4 14.57 43.78 3.86
C GLN A 4 13.65 42.72 4.49
N VAL A 5 13.16 42.94 5.71
CA VAL A 5 12.22 42.03 6.38
C VAL A 5 10.88 41.96 5.64
N ILE A 6 10.39 43.08 5.10
CA ILE A 6 9.15 43.11 4.30
C ILE A 6 9.31 42.29 3.01
N LEU A 7 10.43 42.44 2.30
CA LEU A 7 10.70 41.70 1.07
C LEU A 7 10.85 40.20 1.32
N ILE A 8 11.49 39.80 2.42
CA ILE A 8 11.60 38.39 2.82
C ILE A 8 10.21 37.80 3.08
N ILE A 9 9.37 38.49 3.87
CA ILE A 9 8.00 38.03 4.15
C ILE A 9 7.18 37.91 2.86
N ALA A 10 7.26 38.91 1.97
CA ALA A 10 6.56 38.88 0.69
C ALA A 10 7.01 37.70 -0.19
N ALA A 11 8.31 37.41 -0.24
CA ALA A 11 8.84 36.26 -0.96
C ALA A 11 8.32 34.93 -0.39
N PHE A 12 8.29 34.77 0.95
CA PHE A 12 7.72 33.58 1.58
C PHE A 12 6.23 33.41 1.28
N VAL A 13 5.45 34.49 1.32
CA VAL A 13 4.01 34.44 0.99
C VAL A 13 3.80 34.03 -0.47
N LEU A 14 4.58 34.56 -1.40
CA LEU A 14 4.49 34.21 -2.82
C LEU A 14 4.88 32.75 -3.08
N VAL A 15 5.99 32.29 -2.50
CA VAL A 15 6.44 30.89 -2.64
C VAL A 15 5.42 29.94 -2.01
N TYR A 16 4.98 30.20 -0.79
CA TYR A 16 4.01 29.36 -0.10
C TYR A 16 2.65 29.34 -0.82
N GLY A 17 2.16 30.52 -1.25
CA GLY A 17 0.93 30.65 -2.03
C GLY A 17 1.00 29.88 -3.35
N GLY A 18 2.13 29.96 -4.06
CA GLY A 18 2.37 29.20 -5.28
C GLY A 18 2.35 27.68 -5.06
N ILE A 19 3.01 27.19 -4.01
CA ILE A 19 3.01 25.76 -3.65
C ILE A 19 1.60 25.28 -3.28
N MET A 20 0.86 26.07 -2.48
CA MET A 20 -0.50 25.75 -2.07
C MET A 20 -1.47 25.72 -3.26
N TYR A 21 -1.37 26.69 -4.16
CA TYR A 21 -2.19 26.70 -5.38
C TYR A 21 -1.90 25.50 -6.28
N PHE A 22 -0.63 25.19 -6.50
CA PHE A 22 -0.22 24.06 -7.34
C PHE A 22 -0.69 22.71 -6.78
N THR A 23 -0.55 22.51 -5.47
CA THR A 23 -1.03 21.28 -4.81
C THR A 23 -2.55 21.16 -4.84
N TYR A 24 -3.28 22.27 -4.64
CA TYR A 24 -4.74 22.30 -4.77
C TYR A 24 -5.20 21.97 -6.20
N ALA A 25 -4.60 22.60 -7.21
CA ALA A 25 -4.95 22.36 -8.62
C ALA A 25 -4.71 20.90 -9.03
N LYS A 26 -3.59 20.29 -8.59
CA LYS A 26 -3.30 18.87 -8.84
C LYS A 26 -4.29 17.94 -8.16
N LYS A 27 -4.64 18.19 -6.89
CA LYS A 27 -5.65 17.40 -6.17
C LYS A 27 -7.02 17.48 -6.84
N LYS A 28 -7.42 18.67 -7.29
CA LYS A 28 -8.67 18.86 -8.03
C LYS A 28 -8.66 18.06 -9.34
N LYS A 29 -7.60 18.15 -10.14
CA LYS A 29 -7.45 17.39 -11.39
C LYS A 29 -7.48 15.88 -11.15
N LEU A 30 -6.83 15.40 -10.08
CA LEU A 30 -6.87 13.99 -9.70
C LEU A 30 -8.30 13.55 -9.36
N LYS A 31 -8.99 14.33 -8.53
CA LYS A 31 -10.37 14.04 -8.13
C LYS A 31 -11.30 13.95 -9.34
N GLU A 32 -11.23 14.93 -10.24
CA GLU A 32 -12.03 14.95 -11.47
C GLU A 32 -11.70 13.75 -12.36
N ALA A 33 -10.43 13.42 -12.53
CA ALA A 33 -10.03 12.28 -13.33
C ALA A 33 -10.53 10.95 -12.76
N LEU A 34 -10.39 10.71 -11.45
CA LEU A 34 -10.89 9.49 -10.82
C LEU A 34 -12.43 9.41 -10.87
N GLN A 35 -13.14 10.53 -10.75
CA GLN A 35 -14.61 10.55 -10.84
C GLN A 35 -15.12 10.29 -12.26
N ASN A 36 -14.40 10.75 -13.28
CA ASN A 36 -14.79 10.60 -14.68
C ASN A 36 -14.23 9.33 -15.34
N THR A 37 -13.38 8.58 -14.64
CA THR A 37 -12.81 7.32 -15.15
C THR A 37 -13.84 6.21 -15.02
N ASP A 38 -14.11 5.50 -16.12
CA ASP A 38 -14.87 4.26 -16.09
C ASP A 38 -13.99 3.13 -15.56
N PHE A 39 -14.06 2.89 -14.25
CA PHE A 39 -13.30 1.84 -13.60
C PHE A 39 -13.71 0.43 -14.02
N LYS A 40 -14.93 0.22 -14.54
CA LYS A 40 -15.35 -1.08 -15.09
C LYS A 40 -14.59 -1.37 -16.38
N ALA A 41 -14.40 -0.36 -17.23
CA ALA A 41 -13.58 -0.45 -18.43
C ALA A 41 -12.09 -0.57 -18.11
N GLU A 42 -11.58 0.17 -17.12
CA GLU A 42 -10.17 0.07 -16.70
C GLU A 42 -9.84 -1.30 -16.10
N LEU A 43 -10.77 -1.93 -15.38
CA LEU A 43 -10.57 -3.28 -14.82
C LEU A 43 -10.31 -4.34 -15.91
N GLN A 44 -10.88 -4.18 -17.10
CA GLN A 44 -10.57 -5.08 -18.23
C GLN A 44 -9.10 -5.01 -18.66
N LYS A 45 -8.40 -3.93 -18.31
CA LYS A 45 -6.97 -3.72 -18.58
C LYS A 45 -6.08 -4.08 -17.38
N ALA A 46 -6.65 -4.57 -16.27
CA ALA A 46 -5.91 -4.83 -15.04
C ALA A 46 -4.71 -5.76 -15.25
N THR A 47 -4.88 -6.83 -16.05
CA THR A 47 -3.81 -7.75 -16.43
C THR A 47 -2.66 -7.02 -17.14
N THR A 48 -2.96 -6.16 -18.12
CA THR A 48 -1.94 -5.36 -18.83
C THR A 48 -1.22 -4.41 -17.88
N TYR A 49 -1.95 -3.75 -16.98
CA TYR A 49 -1.35 -2.84 -16.00
C TYR A 49 -0.45 -3.57 -15.01
N ARG A 50 -0.92 -4.71 -14.50
CA ARG A 50 -0.14 -5.62 -13.66
C ARG A 50 1.15 -6.03 -14.36
N ASP A 51 1.07 -6.50 -15.60
CA ASP A 51 2.24 -6.97 -16.36
C ASP A 51 3.23 -5.84 -16.65
N ASN A 52 2.75 -4.62 -16.93
CA ASN A 52 3.62 -3.45 -17.08
C ASN A 52 4.34 -3.07 -15.78
N PHE A 53 3.63 -3.16 -14.65
CA PHE A 53 4.19 -2.88 -13.32
C PHE A 53 5.26 -3.93 -12.95
N LEU A 54 4.94 -5.20 -13.16
CA LEU A 54 5.84 -6.32 -12.93
C LEU A 54 6.99 -6.36 -13.93
N GLY A 55 6.82 -5.92 -15.17
CA GLY A 55 7.92 -5.82 -16.15
C GLY A 55 8.82 -4.59 -15.94
N GLY A 56 8.35 -3.60 -15.17
CA GLY A 56 9.04 -2.34 -14.91
C GLY A 56 9.55 -2.25 -13.48
N GLU A 57 8.92 -1.36 -12.70
CA GLU A 57 9.38 -0.97 -11.36
C GLU A 57 9.31 -2.13 -10.33
N TYR A 58 8.51 -3.18 -10.59
CA TYR A 58 8.32 -4.32 -9.69
C TYR A 58 8.82 -5.67 -10.24
N SER A 59 9.78 -5.66 -11.17
CA SER A 59 10.34 -6.89 -11.77
C SER A 59 11.06 -7.83 -10.83
N TYR A 60 11.51 -7.36 -9.68
CA TYR A 60 12.04 -8.21 -8.63
C TYR A 60 10.98 -9.15 -8.04
N LEU A 61 9.69 -8.79 -8.05
CA LEU A 61 8.61 -9.67 -7.58
C LEU A 61 8.50 -10.92 -8.46
N GLN A 62 8.65 -10.76 -9.78
CA GLN A 62 8.69 -11.89 -10.71
C GLN A 62 9.89 -12.80 -10.44
N LYS A 63 11.06 -12.21 -10.14
CA LYS A 63 12.26 -12.99 -9.80
C LYS A 63 12.05 -13.84 -8.55
N GLN A 64 11.38 -13.31 -7.53
CA GLN A 64 11.08 -14.05 -6.29
C GLN A 64 10.04 -15.16 -6.50
N MET A 65 9.05 -14.92 -7.36
CA MET A 65 8.05 -15.92 -7.71
C MET A 65 8.60 -17.00 -8.65
N GLY A 66 9.77 -16.79 -9.25
CA GLY A 66 10.40 -17.73 -10.16
C GLY A 66 9.52 -17.99 -11.38
N ASN A 67 9.06 -19.23 -11.53
CA ASN A 67 8.17 -19.64 -12.63
C ASN A 67 6.68 -19.59 -12.25
N LEU A 68 6.34 -19.19 -11.03
CA LEU A 68 4.95 -19.08 -10.60
C LEU A 68 4.28 -17.85 -11.21
N PRO A 69 3.05 -17.97 -11.73
CA PRO A 69 2.31 -16.83 -12.26
C PRO A 69 1.95 -15.85 -11.14
N ILE A 70 1.86 -14.57 -11.46
CA ILE A 70 1.29 -13.56 -10.56
C ILE A 70 -0.05 -13.16 -11.15
N ASP A 71 -1.14 -13.75 -10.66
CA ASP A 71 -2.49 -13.51 -11.16
C ASP A 71 -3.02 -12.14 -10.76
N ALA A 72 -2.67 -11.68 -9.56
CA ALA A 72 -2.90 -10.34 -9.07
C ALA A 72 -1.96 -10.02 -7.91
N PHE A 73 -1.76 -8.74 -7.59
CA PHE A 73 -0.97 -8.36 -6.43
C PHE A 73 -1.48 -7.08 -5.75
N ASN A 74 -1.15 -6.94 -4.47
CA ASN A 74 -1.39 -5.72 -3.71
C ASN A 74 -0.27 -5.48 -2.70
N PHE A 75 -0.21 -4.26 -2.17
CA PHE A 75 0.69 -3.88 -1.10
C PHE A 75 -0.02 -4.01 0.24
N ALA A 76 0.74 -4.50 1.21
CA ALA A 76 0.30 -4.69 2.56
C ALA A 76 1.21 -3.94 3.53
N ASN A 77 0.63 -3.50 4.63
CA ASN A 77 1.29 -2.78 5.69
C ASN A 77 0.96 -3.50 7.00
N LEU A 78 1.85 -3.49 7.98
CA LEU A 78 1.51 -4.06 9.29
C LEU A 78 0.43 -3.21 9.98
N ASP A 79 -0.53 -3.85 10.63
CA ASP A 79 -1.57 -3.16 11.39
C ASP A 79 -1.03 -2.65 12.74
N TYR A 80 -0.52 -1.43 12.76
CA TYR A 80 -0.02 -0.79 14.00
C TYR A 80 -1.12 -0.15 14.86
N SER A 81 -2.40 -0.31 14.50
CA SER A 81 -3.50 0.17 15.36
C SER A 81 -3.72 -0.70 16.60
N ASN A 82 -3.25 -1.96 16.57
CA ASN A 82 -3.40 -2.91 17.67
C ASN A 82 -2.14 -2.96 18.55
N LYS A 83 -2.32 -2.63 19.84
CA LYS A 83 -1.27 -2.63 20.88
C LYS A 83 -0.58 -3.99 21.10
N SER A 84 -1.11 -5.09 20.56
CA SER A 84 -0.58 -6.46 20.68
C SER A 84 0.57 -6.73 19.71
N ALA A 85 0.48 -6.30 18.45
CA ALA A 85 1.56 -6.45 17.46
C ALA A 85 2.83 -5.69 17.87
N ILE A 86 2.67 -4.60 18.63
CA ILE A 86 3.77 -3.85 19.25
C ILE A 86 4.50 -4.69 20.30
N LYS A 87 3.83 -5.60 21.03
CA LYS A 87 4.46 -6.34 22.12
C LYS A 87 5.30 -7.52 21.62
N ASP A 88 4.84 -8.19 20.58
CA ASP A 88 5.51 -9.38 20.04
C ASP A 88 6.55 -9.03 18.96
N GLY A 89 6.26 -8.07 18.08
CA GLY A 89 7.25 -7.54 17.12
C GLY A 89 8.44 -6.84 17.80
N LEU A 90 8.21 -6.19 18.96
CA LEU A 90 9.27 -5.62 19.79
C LEU A 90 10.05 -6.70 20.55
N LYS A 91 9.40 -7.81 20.96
CA LYS A 91 10.06 -8.92 21.65
C LYS A 91 11.02 -9.69 20.75
N ASP A 92 10.66 -9.94 19.50
CA ASP A 92 11.54 -10.62 18.55
C ASP A 92 12.70 -9.72 18.10
N SER A 93 12.45 -8.41 17.93
CA SER A 93 13.52 -7.44 17.72
C SER A 93 14.48 -7.33 18.92
N LEU A 94 13.96 -7.42 20.15
CA LEU A 94 14.77 -7.40 21.38
C LEU A 94 15.63 -8.65 21.57
N ARG A 95 15.25 -9.80 21.01
CA ARG A 95 16.09 -11.02 21.04
C ARG A 95 17.29 -10.91 20.11
N SER A 96 17.13 -10.30 18.95
CA SER A 96 18.23 -9.98 18.03
C SER A 96 19.14 -8.87 18.57
N ALA A 97 18.63 -8.03 19.48
CA ALA A 97 19.32 -6.89 20.10
C ALA A 97 20.25 -7.22 21.28
N ALA A 98 20.38 -8.49 21.68
CA ALA A 98 21.30 -8.88 22.76
C ALA A 98 22.79 -8.87 22.33
N THR A 99 23.10 -8.33 21.14
CA THR A 99 24.46 -8.00 20.71
C THR A 99 24.58 -6.50 20.46
N LEU A 100 25.19 -5.82 21.44
CA LEU A 100 25.81 -4.48 21.35
C LEU A 100 24.90 -3.23 21.40
N GLY A 101 24.85 -2.61 22.58
CA GLY A 101 25.01 -1.16 22.80
C GLY A 101 23.97 -0.19 22.19
N THR A 102 23.05 0.28 23.02
CA THR A 102 22.49 1.67 23.01
C THR A 102 22.10 2.30 21.66
N VAL A 103 21.50 1.55 20.73
CA VAL A 103 20.85 2.14 19.54
C VAL A 103 19.34 2.16 19.78
N ARG A 104 18.72 3.35 19.65
CA ARG A 104 17.26 3.48 19.62
C ARG A 104 16.73 2.67 18.43
N TYR A 105 16.09 1.54 18.70
CA TYR A 105 15.43 0.72 17.69
C TYR A 105 14.22 1.46 17.13
N GLN A 106 14.38 2.04 15.95
CA GLN A 106 13.27 2.46 15.12
C GLN A 106 12.89 1.23 14.29
N THR A 107 11.79 0.56 14.63
CA THR A 107 11.31 -0.60 13.86
C THR A 107 11.12 -0.15 12.42
N VAL A 108 12.01 -0.60 11.53
CA VAL A 108 11.97 -0.19 10.12
C VAL A 108 10.74 -0.83 9.49
N GLN A 109 9.87 0.01 8.96
CA GLN A 109 8.69 -0.39 8.22
C GLN A 109 9.11 -0.85 6.85
N THR A 110 9.06 -2.15 6.60
CA THR A 110 9.48 -2.73 5.32
C THR A 110 8.25 -3.00 4.44
N PRO A 111 8.31 -2.66 3.15
CA PRO A 111 7.29 -3.03 2.17
C PRO A 111 6.88 -4.51 2.26
N LYS A 112 5.57 -4.79 2.28
CA LYS A 112 5.04 -6.15 2.14
C LYS A 112 4.20 -6.27 0.88
N TYR A 113 4.38 -7.38 0.16
CA TYR A 113 3.68 -7.66 -1.10
C TYR A 113 2.83 -8.91 -0.93
N LEU A 114 1.56 -8.80 -1.29
CA LEU A 114 0.64 -9.93 -1.40
C LEU A 114 0.47 -10.26 -2.88
N LEU A 115 0.78 -11.49 -3.27
CA LEU A 115 0.73 -11.97 -4.65
C LEU A 115 -0.17 -13.20 -4.70
N LEU A 116 -1.26 -13.11 -5.46
CA LEU A 116 -2.12 -14.25 -5.74
C LEU A 116 -1.52 -15.04 -6.91
N SER A 117 -1.31 -16.34 -6.73
CA SER A 117 -0.75 -17.25 -7.73
C SER A 117 -1.50 -18.57 -7.70
N GLY A 118 -2.37 -18.81 -8.68
CA GLY A 118 -3.23 -19.99 -8.69
C GLY A 118 -4.14 -20.00 -7.47
N ASP A 119 -4.07 -21.07 -6.68
CA ASP A 119 -4.84 -21.26 -5.43
C ASP A 119 -4.05 -20.89 -4.16
N ASP A 120 -2.92 -20.20 -4.32
CA ASP A 120 -2.04 -19.82 -3.22
C ASP A 120 -1.88 -18.29 -3.14
N LEU A 121 -1.69 -17.79 -1.92
CA LEU A 121 -1.35 -16.41 -1.65
C LEU A 121 0.07 -16.36 -1.10
N HIS A 122 0.94 -15.62 -1.78
CA HIS A 122 2.31 -15.40 -1.36
C HIS A 122 2.43 -14.05 -0.67
N LEU A 123 3.03 -14.03 0.51
CA LEU A 123 3.41 -12.84 1.24
C LEU A 123 4.93 -12.70 1.17
N LEU A 124 5.40 -11.66 0.47
CA LEU A 124 6.80 -11.29 0.46
C LEU A 124 7.03 -10.14 1.44
N ASP A 125 7.94 -10.35 2.37
CA ASP A 125 8.45 -9.32 3.28
C ASP A 125 9.77 -8.79 2.76
N THR A 126 10.03 -7.50 2.95
CA THR A 126 11.34 -6.91 2.68
C THR A 126 12.10 -6.66 3.97
N ASP A 127 13.42 -6.54 3.91
CA ASP A 127 14.25 -6.05 5.01
C ASP A 127 14.47 -4.53 4.90
N THR A 128 15.34 -4.02 5.77
CA THR A 128 15.66 -2.59 5.85
C THR A 128 16.43 -2.06 4.66
N GLU A 129 17.02 -2.95 3.86
CA GLU A 129 17.76 -2.64 2.63
C GLU A 129 16.84 -2.72 1.40
N GLY A 130 15.58 -3.18 1.60
CA GLY A 130 14.58 -3.33 0.56
C GLY A 130 14.64 -4.68 -0.16
N ASP A 131 15.53 -5.57 0.28
CA ASP A 131 15.65 -6.93 -0.25
C ASP A 131 14.59 -7.84 0.38
N ILE A 132 14.20 -8.87 -0.35
CA ILE A 132 13.12 -9.77 0.07
C ILE A 132 13.68 -10.71 1.13
N SER A 133 13.20 -10.55 2.35
CA SER A 133 13.72 -11.21 3.56
C SER A 133 12.95 -12.47 3.91
N ASN A 134 11.64 -12.49 3.65
CA ASN A 134 10.78 -13.64 3.90
C ASN A 134 9.80 -13.86 2.75
N HIS A 135 9.53 -15.14 2.47
CA HIS A 135 8.52 -15.58 1.50
C HIS A 135 7.61 -16.60 2.19
N LEU A 136 6.41 -16.17 2.57
CA LEU A 136 5.40 -17.03 3.16
C LEU A 136 4.37 -17.40 2.10
N VAL A 137 3.91 -18.65 2.13
CA VAL A 137 2.89 -19.17 1.21
C VAL A 137 1.71 -19.67 2.02
N PHE A 138 0.53 -19.15 1.70
CA PHE A 138 -0.74 -19.58 2.26
C PHE A 138 -1.47 -20.37 1.20
N ASP A 139 -1.58 -21.67 1.41
CA ASP A 139 -2.34 -22.55 0.54
C ASP A 139 -3.84 -22.31 0.66
N LYS A 140 -4.58 -22.96 -0.24
CA LYS A 140 -6.05 -22.95 -0.24
C LYS A 140 -6.68 -23.30 1.10
N GLU A 141 -6.19 -24.33 1.80
CA GLU A 141 -6.79 -24.77 3.06
C GLU A 141 -6.70 -23.67 4.12
N ARG A 142 -5.53 -23.04 4.25
CA ARG A 142 -5.33 -21.89 5.14
C ARG A 142 -6.19 -20.70 4.71
N LEU A 143 -6.26 -20.40 3.41
CA LEU A 143 -7.02 -19.25 2.92
C LEU A 143 -8.54 -19.37 3.11
N THR A 144 -9.09 -20.59 3.24
CA THR A 144 -10.52 -20.76 3.63
C THR A 144 -10.82 -20.29 5.06
N GLN A 145 -9.79 -20.17 5.90
CA GLN A 145 -9.90 -19.68 7.28
C GLN A 145 -9.43 -18.23 7.44
N ALA A 146 -8.88 -17.62 6.38
CA ALA A 146 -8.50 -16.22 6.38
C ALA A 146 -9.72 -15.30 6.41
N THR A 147 -9.53 -14.03 6.76
CA THR A 147 -10.61 -13.04 6.71
C THR A 147 -10.12 -11.76 6.03
N LEU A 148 -11.07 -11.03 5.43
CA LEU A 148 -10.84 -9.71 4.87
C LEU A 148 -12.01 -8.80 5.27
N GLU A 149 -11.73 -7.74 6.02
CA GLU A 149 -12.75 -6.81 6.51
C GLU A 149 -12.39 -5.36 6.17
N GLU A 150 -13.38 -4.55 5.77
CA GLU A 150 -13.20 -3.11 5.60
C GLU A 150 -13.01 -2.46 6.97
N ILE A 151 -11.96 -1.64 7.13
CA ILE A 151 -11.65 -0.95 8.39
C ILE A 151 -11.74 0.57 8.23
N PRO A 152 -12.16 1.30 9.29
CA PRO A 152 -12.22 2.74 9.24
C PRO A 152 -10.82 3.36 9.16
N GLN A 153 -10.61 4.24 8.19
CA GLN A 153 -9.34 4.96 8.04
C GLN A 153 -9.25 6.14 8.99
N LYS A 154 -8.20 6.19 9.82
CA LYS A 154 -7.92 7.30 10.75
C LYS A 154 -6.46 7.74 10.66
N GLY A 155 -6.20 9.00 10.99
CA GLY A 155 -4.84 9.54 11.10
C GLY A 155 -4.02 9.38 9.82
N THR A 156 -2.81 8.82 9.95
CA THR A 156 -1.88 8.63 8.84
C THR A 156 -2.42 7.70 7.75
N MET A 157 -3.16 6.64 8.11
CA MET A 157 -3.80 5.72 7.16
C MET A 157 -4.73 6.47 6.21
N GLN A 158 -5.55 7.37 6.75
CA GLN A 158 -6.45 8.21 5.94
C GLN A 158 -5.67 9.19 5.06
N ALA A 159 -4.57 9.75 5.57
CA ALA A 159 -3.74 10.68 4.81
C ALA A 159 -3.07 10.01 3.60
N PHE A 160 -2.60 8.76 3.75
CA PHE A 160 -2.01 7.98 2.66
C PHE A 160 -3.05 7.53 1.64
N ALA A 161 -4.21 7.02 2.10
CA ALA A 161 -5.31 6.63 1.20
C ALA A 161 -5.76 7.80 0.31
N LYS A 162 -5.91 9.00 0.91
CA LYS A 162 -6.30 10.23 0.18
C LYS A 162 -5.29 10.70 -0.86
N GLN A 163 -4.03 10.25 -0.82
CA GLN A 163 -3.06 10.53 -1.88
C GLN A 163 -3.36 9.73 -3.16
N LYS A 164 -4.09 8.60 -3.03
CA LYS A 164 -4.46 7.72 -4.14
C LYS A 164 -5.89 7.93 -4.64
N GLY A 165 -6.74 8.58 -3.85
CA GLY A 165 -8.11 8.95 -4.21
C GLY A 165 -9.01 9.14 -3.00
N ASP A 166 -10.08 9.91 -3.16
CA ASP A 166 -11.02 10.19 -2.06
C ASP A 166 -11.84 8.96 -1.64
N ASN A 167 -12.06 7.99 -2.53
CA ASN A 167 -12.85 6.79 -2.24
C ASN A 167 -11.99 5.53 -1.99
N VAL A 168 -10.67 5.70 -1.81
CA VAL A 168 -9.80 4.58 -1.50
C VAL A 168 -10.20 4.01 -0.14
N LYS A 169 -10.49 2.71 -0.09
CA LYS A 169 -10.87 1.95 1.11
C LYS A 169 -9.65 1.22 1.68
N ALA A 170 -9.70 0.92 2.98
CA ALA A 170 -8.69 0.13 3.67
C ALA A 170 -9.32 -1.16 4.19
N TYR A 171 -8.57 -2.24 4.12
CA TYR A 171 -9.02 -3.56 4.57
C TYR A 171 -7.97 -4.19 5.46
N ARG A 172 -8.43 -4.87 6.51
CA ARG A 172 -7.59 -5.77 7.31
C ARG A 172 -7.73 -7.17 6.74
N ILE A 173 -6.61 -7.76 6.36
CA ILE A 173 -6.50 -9.19 6.06
C ILE A 173 -5.89 -9.91 7.26
N THR A 174 -6.53 -10.99 7.69
CA THR A 174 -6.00 -11.87 8.75
C THR A 174 -5.70 -13.23 8.13
N LEU A 175 -4.43 -13.59 8.14
CA LEU A 175 -3.91 -14.83 7.54
C LEU A 175 -3.56 -15.84 8.64
N PRO A 176 -4.17 -17.04 8.64
CA PRO A 176 -3.95 -18.01 9.69
C PRO A 176 -2.56 -18.64 9.58
N THR A 177 -1.90 -18.78 10.73
CA THR A 177 -0.65 -19.52 10.88
C THR A 177 -0.84 -20.59 11.96
N ASP A 178 0.15 -21.48 12.15
CA ASP A 178 0.10 -22.44 13.26
C ASP A 178 0.26 -21.77 14.63
N GLY A 179 0.72 -20.50 14.64
CA GLY A 179 0.84 -19.66 15.82
C GLY A 179 -0.19 -18.53 15.82
N GLN A 180 0.29 -17.29 15.97
CA GLN A 180 -0.58 -16.12 15.89
C GLN A 180 -0.88 -15.77 14.43
N PRO A 181 -2.14 -15.45 14.08
CA PRO A 181 -2.47 -14.98 12.75
C PRO A 181 -1.66 -13.75 12.37
N ILE A 182 -1.32 -13.65 11.08
CA ILE A 182 -0.68 -12.46 10.52
C ILE A 182 -1.78 -11.47 10.14
N GLU A 183 -1.78 -10.30 10.76
CA GLU A 183 -2.71 -9.21 10.45
C GLU A 183 -2.01 -8.11 9.63
N LEU A 184 -2.56 -7.80 8.47
CA LEU A 184 -2.05 -6.76 7.58
C LEU A 184 -3.16 -5.82 7.13
N VAL A 185 -2.78 -4.59 6.80
CA VAL A 185 -3.63 -3.58 6.19
C VAL A 185 -3.25 -3.42 4.72
N LEU A 186 -4.21 -3.63 3.83
CA LEU A 186 -4.11 -3.30 2.42
C LEU A 186 -5.17 -2.27 2.04
N PHE A 187 -5.02 -1.68 0.86
CA PHE A 187 -5.92 -0.64 0.35
C PHE A 187 -6.50 -1.04 -1.00
N SER A 188 -7.60 -0.38 -1.39
CA SER A 188 -8.17 -0.43 -2.74
C SER A 188 -7.33 0.34 -3.78
N ALA A 189 -6.06 0.57 -3.48
CA ALA A 189 -5.04 1.19 -4.31
C ALA A 189 -3.67 0.72 -3.81
N LEU A 190 -2.67 0.62 -4.69
CA LEU A 190 -1.32 0.27 -4.29
C LEU A 190 -0.71 1.36 -3.38
N VAL A 191 -0.70 1.11 -2.06
CA VAL A 191 -0.27 2.07 -1.02
C VAL A 191 0.73 1.43 -0.07
N PHE A 192 1.89 2.07 0.06
CA PHE A 192 2.78 1.91 1.22
C PHE A 192 2.53 3.04 2.22
N THR A 193 2.31 2.71 3.49
CA THR A 193 2.12 3.70 4.57
C THR A 193 3.45 4.16 5.18
N TYR A 194 4.58 3.91 4.50
CA TYR A 194 5.86 4.50 4.85
C TYR A 194 6.31 5.50 3.80
N ALA A 195 6.62 6.71 4.26
CA ALA A 195 7.20 7.78 3.48
C ALA A 195 8.71 7.80 3.70
N THR A 196 9.47 7.11 2.87
CA THR A 196 10.71 7.70 2.37
C THR A 196 10.45 8.12 0.95
N THR A 197 9.95 9.33 0.79
CA THR A 197 10.28 10.21 -0.32
C THR A 197 9.46 11.48 -0.16
N THR A 198 10.15 12.49 0.36
CA THR A 198 9.96 13.90 -0.03
C THR A 198 9.83 14.12 -1.56
N ALA A 199 10.00 13.09 -2.40
CA ALA A 199 9.82 13.13 -3.85
C ALA A 199 8.36 12.93 -4.35
N SER A 200 7.43 12.35 -3.59
CA SER A 200 6.11 11.96 -4.15
C SER A 200 5.04 13.07 -4.14
N MET A 201 5.15 14.12 -3.30
CA MET A 201 4.13 15.19 -3.26
C MET A 201 4.02 15.98 -4.58
N PHE A 202 5.06 15.94 -5.42
CA PHE A 202 5.12 16.72 -6.66
C PHE A 202 4.85 15.89 -7.92
N SER A 203 4.87 14.55 -7.86
CA SER A 203 4.68 13.66 -9.01
C SER A 203 3.36 12.88 -8.94
N MET A 204 2.22 13.57 -8.95
CA MET A 204 0.92 12.90 -9.18
C MET A 204 0.73 12.65 -10.67
N ASN A 205 1.14 11.48 -11.15
CA ASN A 205 0.74 10.98 -12.47
C ASN A 205 -0.65 10.35 -12.36
N THR A 206 -1.67 11.05 -12.84
CA THR A 206 -3.07 10.60 -12.81
C THR A 206 -3.27 9.22 -13.43
N GLN A 207 -2.60 8.92 -14.55
CA GLN A 207 -2.73 7.61 -15.19
C GLN A 207 -2.14 6.50 -14.32
N LYS A 208 -0.97 6.74 -13.71
CA LYS A 208 -0.36 5.79 -12.78
C LYS A 208 -1.28 5.52 -11.60
N LEU A 209 -1.95 6.55 -11.07
CA LEU A 209 -2.89 6.41 -9.96
C LEU A 209 -4.13 5.58 -10.35
N ILE A 210 -4.68 5.78 -11.55
CA ILE A 210 -5.78 4.95 -12.07
C ILE A 210 -5.32 3.48 -12.17
N GLN A 211 -4.12 3.23 -12.70
CA GLN A 211 -3.54 1.89 -12.81
C GLN A 211 -3.34 1.24 -11.44
N GLU A 212 -2.78 1.96 -10.47
CA GLU A 212 -2.58 1.48 -9.10
C GLU A 212 -3.90 1.17 -8.36
N ASN A 213 -4.95 1.97 -8.57
CA ASN A 213 -6.30 1.66 -8.06
C ASN A 213 -6.86 0.41 -8.75
N THR A 214 -6.70 0.31 -10.06
CA THR A 214 -7.20 -0.82 -10.86
C THR A 214 -6.55 -2.13 -10.46
N ILE A 215 -5.22 -2.17 -10.33
CA ILE A 215 -4.46 -3.37 -9.94
C ILE A 215 -4.89 -3.85 -8.53
N ALA A 216 -4.98 -2.94 -7.56
CA ALA A 216 -5.37 -3.28 -6.20
C ALA A 216 -6.82 -3.79 -6.12
N ASN A 217 -7.74 -3.19 -6.88
CA ASN A 217 -9.12 -3.64 -6.95
C ASN A 217 -9.26 -5.00 -7.66
N ASP A 218 -8.51 -5.23 -8.73
CA ASP A 218 -8.45 -6.55 -9.40
C ASP A 218 -7.98 -7.64 -8.44
N PHE A 219 -6.96 -7.36 -7.62
CA PHE A 219 -6.53 -8.27 -6.56
C PHE A 219 -7.66 -8.58 -5.56
N LEU A 220 -8.33 -7.56 -5.03
CA LEU A 220 -9.42 -7.74 -4.07
C LEU A 220 -10.58 -8.56 -4.66
N LEU A 221 -10.93 -8.31 -5.93
CA LEU A 221 -11.98 -9.04 -6.63
C LEU A 221 -11.61 -10.50 -6.87
N LYS A 222 -10.43 -10.78 -7.42
CA LYS A 222 -9.95 -12.16 -7.67
C LYS A 222 -9.80 -12.94 -6.37
N LEU A 223 -9.31 -12.30 -5.31
CA LEU A 223 -9.21 -12.92 -3.99
C LEU A 223 -10.61 -13.30 -3.46
N GLY A 224 -11.58 -12.38 -3.54
CA GLY A 224 -12.96 -12.64 -3.10
C GLY A 224 -13.76 -13.60 -3.98
N GLU A 225 -13.44 -13.69 -5.27
CA GLU A 225 -14.00 -14.70 -6.18
C GLU A 225 -13.51 -16.10 -5.82
N LYS A 226 -12.22 -16.23 -5.52
CA LYS A 226 -11.58 -17.50 -5.18
C LYS A 226 -11.89 -17.95 -3.75
N TYR A 227 -11.97 -17.01 -2.81
CA TYR A 227 -12.24 -17.26 -1.39
C TYR A 227 -13.41 -16.38 -0.92
N PRO A 228 -14.65 -16.91 -0.92
CA PRO A 228 -15.83 -16.12 -0.56
C PRO A 228 -15.80 -15.51 0.85
N ASN A 229 -15.04 -16.11 1.79
CA ASN A 229 -14.78 -15.58 3.14
C ASN A 229 -13.93 -14.30 3.15
N MET A 230 -13.31 -13.95 2.03
CA MET A 230 -12.53 -12.72 1.84
C MET A 230 -13.18 -11.77 0.83
N LYS A 231 -14.45 -11.98 0.46
CA LYS A 231 -15.15 -11.09 -0.46
C LYS A 231 -15.50 -9.76 0.20
N VAL A 232 -15.09 -8.66 -0.43
CA VAL A 232 -15.36 -7.29 0.03
C VAL A 232 -15.92 -6.42 -1.08
N GLN A 233 -16.56 -5.31 -0.71
CA GLN A 233 -16.95 -4.28 -1.66
C GLN A 233 -15.75 -3.42 -2.03
N VAL A 234 -15.43 -3.36 -3.32
CA VAL A 234 -14.39 -2.52 -3.90
C VAL A 234 -14.98 -1.19 -4.39
N PRO A 235 -14.29 -0.05 -4.24
CA PRO A 235 -14.80 1.23 -4.67
C PRO A 235 -14.81 1.37 -6.19
N TYR A 236 -15.59 2.33 -6.70
CA TYR A 236 -15.71 2.70 -8.13
C TYR A 236 -16.35 1.67 -9.06
N LEU A 237 -16.86 0.57 -8.53
CA LEU A 237 -17.44 -0.53 -9.32
C LEU A 237 -18.93 -0.78 -9.04
N ASP A 238 -19.53 0.04 -8.18
CA ASP A 238 -20.98 0.07 -7.94
C ASP A 238 -21.79 0.52 -9.18
#